data_AF-A0A2V8FKC0-F1
#
_entry.id   AF-A0A2V8FKC0-F1
#
_cell.length_a   1.000
_cell.length_b   1.000
_cell.length_c   1.000
_cell.angle_alpha   90.00
_cell.angle_beta   90.00
_cell.angle_gamma   90.00
#
_symmetry.space_group_name_H-M   'P 1'
#
loop_
_entity.id
_entity.type
_entity.pdbx_description
1 polymer ?
#
loop_
_entity_poly.entity_id
_entity_poly.type
_entity_poly.pdbx_seq_one_letter_code
_entity_poly.pdbx_strand_id
1 'polypeptide(L)'
;MKSDAIAFGIAGMAFGLLAGWIIGSQQAGVREAAPASSPAASSGEPAPRTAVLDDAKVRAFQSVAEREPSNPTPRVELGNLYFDAERYEESIKWYGEALKLRPNDANVSTDLGVSYFYTNQADKALEQFTHSLKIDPRHAKTLLNLGVVRAYGKQDLAGAEEAWRQLIALAPDSQEAQAARRALDSLKSAHPGGTAARKPGD
;
A
#
# COMPACT_ATOMS: atom_id res chain seq x y z
N MET A 1 -20.94 29.28 -27.70
CA MET A 1 -21.56 27.94 -27.89
C MET A 1 -20.80 27.02 -26.94
N LYS A 2 -21.36 26.79 -25.75
CA LYS A 2 -22.09 25.59 -25.31
C LYS A 2 -21.18 24.34 -25.20
N SER A 3 -21.23 23.79 -23.99
CA SER A 3 -20.49 22.72 -23.32
C SER A 3 -20.58 21.34 -23.98
N ASP A 4 -19.70 20.42 -23.54
CA ASP A 4 -19.98 19.03 -23.04
C ASP A 4 -18.66 18.23 -23.11
N ALA A 5 -17.98 17.85 -22.01
CA ALA A 5 -18.29 16.84 -20.97
C ALA A 5 -18.34 15.39 -21.49
N ILE A 6 -17.88 14.45 -20.64
CA ILE A 6 -17.82 12.97 -20.71
C ILE A 6 -16.38 12.46 -20.95
N ALA A 7 -15.57 12.08 -19.94
CA ALA A 7 -15.68 11.00 -18.94
C ALA A 7 -15.29 9.60 -19.48
N PHE A 8 -14.90 8.71 -18.54
CA PHE A 8 -14.34 7.35 -18.65
C PHE A 8 -12.80 7.31 -18.74
N GLY A 9 -12.03 6.98 -17.71
CA GLY A 9 -12.34 6.15 -16.52
C GLY A 9 -12.20 4.68 -16.87
N ILE A 10 -11.10 4.06 -16.40
CA ILE A 10 -10.90 2.69 -15.89
C ILE A 10 -9.39 2.38 -16.02
N ALA A 11 -8.63 2.78 -15.01
CA ALA A 11 -7.36 2.18 -14.64
C ALA A 11 -7.62 1.49 -13.30
N GLY A 12 -7.77 0.18 -13.32
CA GLY A 12 -8.18 -0.56 -12.13
C GLY A 12 -8.63 -1.98 -12.45
N MET A 13 -7.76 -2.77 -13.09
CA MET A 13 -8.03 -4.20 -13.24
C MET A 13 -6.71 -4.97 -13.41
N ALA A 14 -5.99 -5.17 -12.31
CA ALA A 14 -4.88 -6.14 -12.27
C ALA A 14 -4.63 -6.73 -10.87
N PHE A 15 -5.63 -6.73 -9.97
CA PHE A 15 -5.54 -7.49 -8.72
C PHE A 15 -6.88 -8.11 -8.39
N GLY A 16 -7.10 -9.33 -8.88
CA GLY A 16 -8.27 -10.12 -8.53
C GLY A 16 -8.73 -11.06 -9.63
N LEU A 17 -7.88 -11.96 -10.13
CA LEU A 17 -8.32 -13.10 -10.94
C LEU A 17 -7.46 -14.34 -10.64
N LEU A 18 -7.66 -14.93 -9.47
CA LEU A 18 -7.43 -16.36 -9.24
C LEU A 18 -8.69 -16.96 -8.64
N ALA A 19 -9.15 -18.04 -9.28
CA ALA A 19 -10.25 -18.93 -8.95
C ALA A 19 -11.67 -18.48 -9.32
N GLY A 20 -12.31 -19.25 -10.23
CA GLY A 20 -13.79 -19.23 -10.31
C GLY A 20 -14.48 -19.59 -11.62
N TRP A 21 -13.80 -20.07 -12.67
CA TRP A 21 -14.49 -20.53 -13.89
C TRP A 21 -14.85 -22.02 -13.81
N ILE A 22 -15.96 -22.36 -13.14
CA ILE A 22 -16.74 -23.56 -13.46
C ILE A 22 -18.22 -23.25 -13.20
N ILE A 23 -18.98 -22.93 -14.26
CA ILE A 23 -20.41 -23.28 -14.30
C ILE A 23 -20.65 -23.93 -15.66
N GLY A 24 -20.78 -25.26 -15.60
CA GLY A 24 -21.43 -26.04 -16.64
C GLY A 24 -22.90 -25.65 -16.69
N SER A 25 -23.34 -25.28 -17.87
CA SER A 25 -24.75 -25.30 -18.25
C SER A 25 -25.25 -26.74 -18.23
N GLN A 26 -26.49 -26.94 -17.76
CA GLN A 26 -27.57 -27.64 -18.47
C GLN A 26 -28.82 -27.68 -17.59
N GLN A 27 -29.95 -27.45 -18.25
CA GLN A 27 -31.25 -27.08 -17.70
C GLN A 27 -32.15 -28.29 -17.38
N ALA A 28 -33.09 -28.01 -16.47
CA ALA A 28 -34.52 -28.33 -16.48
C ALA A 28 -35.02 -29.77 -16.20
N GLY A 29 -35.90 -29.84 -15.18
CA GLY A 29 -36.80 -30.95 -14.91
C GLY A 29 -37.85 -30.64 -13.83
N VAL A 30 -38.91 -29.92 -14.22
CA VAL A 30 -40.35 -30.04 -13.81
C VAL A 30 -40.78 -30.11 -12.32
N ARG A 31 -41.60 -29.09 -11.93
CA ARG A 31 -42.73 -28.97 -10.96
C ARG A 31 -42.64 -29.56 -9.54
N GLU A 32 -42.97 -28.73 -8.54
CA GLU A 32 -44.26 -28.75 -7.82
C GLU A 32 -44.42 -27.50 -6.92
N ALA A 33 -45.65 -27.07 -6.64
CA ALA A 33 -46.00 -25.85 -5.91
C ALA A 33 -46.59 -26.15 -4.52
N ALA A 34 -46.10 -25.48 -3.47
CA ALA A 34 -46.85 -25.16 -2.24
C ALA A 34 -46.11 -24.08 -1.42
N PRO A 35 -46.81 -23.23 -0.64
CA PRO A 35 -46.24 -22.04 0.00
C PRO A 35 -45.82 -22.32 1.45
N ALA A 36 -44.61 -21.91 1.84
CA ALA A 36 -44.26 -21.79 3.25
C ALA A 36 -43.14 -20.76 3.44
N SER A 37 -43.43 -19.82 4.33
CA SER A 37 -42.60 -18.77 4.88
C SER A 37 -41.23 -19.24 5.39
N SER A 38 -40.16 -18.56 4.96
CA SER A 38 -38.99 -18.20 5.76
C SER A 38 -38.22 -17.10 5.04
N PRO A 39 -37.75 -16.05 5.74
CA PRO A 39 -36.90 -15.06 5.12
C PRO A 39 -35.57 -15.74 4.82
N ALA A 40 -35.27 -15.91 3.53
CA ALA A 40 -33.92 -16.24 3.09
C ALA A 40 -33.01 -15.18 3.69
N ALA A 41 -32.10 -15.61 4.55
CA ALA A 41 -30.97 -14.83 4.98
C ALA A 41 -30.31 -14.29 3.71
N SER A 42 -30.40 -12.96 3.53
CA SER A 42 -29.56 -12.25 2.60
C SER A 42 -28.13 -12.50 3.08
N SER A 43 -27.48 -13.50 2.50
CA SER A 43 -26.03 -13.55 2.43
C SER A 43 -25.62 -12.45 1.45
N GLY A 44 -25.86 -11.20 1.83
CA GLY A 44 -25.13 -10.08 1.29
C GLY A 44 -23.70 -10.31 1.74
N GLU A 45 -22.81 -10.59 0.78
CA GLU A 45 -21.39 -10.37 0.98
C GLU A 45 -21.24 -9.02 1.70
N PRO A 46 -20.49 -8.96 2.82
CA PRO A 46 -20.23 -7.67 3.43
C PRO A 46 -19.57 -6.81 2.34
N ALA A 47 -20.26 -5.74 1.95
CA ALA A 47 -19.69 -4.71 1.09
C ALA A 47 -18.29 -4.38 1.64
N PRO A 48 -17.29 -4.11 0.77
CA PRO A 48 -15.97 -3.72 1.23
C PRO A 48 -16.16 -2.63 2.28
N ARG A 49 -15.69 -2.89 3.51
CA ARG A 49 -15.74 -1.89 4.57
C ARG A 49 -14.90 -0.73 4.05
N THR A 50 -15.56 0.30 3.56
CA THR A 50 -14.90 1.55 3.24
C THR A 50 -14.10 1.95 4.47
N ALA A 51 -12.84 2.28 4.30
CA ALA A 51 -12.02 2.75 5.41
C ALA A 51 -12.61 4.07 5.91
N VAL A 52 -13.49 4.00 6.92
CA VAL A 52 -14.23 5.17 7.41
C VAL A 52 -13.30 6.00 8.27
N LEU A 53 -13.09 7.25 7.87
CA LEU A 53 -12.36 8.22 8.68
C LEU A 53 -13.13 8.55 9.96
N ASP A 54 -12.47 8.46 11.10
CA ASP A 54 -13.02 8.88 12.39
C ASP A 54 -12.92 10.41 12.54
N ASP A 55 -13.95 11.12 12.06
CA ASP A 55 -14.00 12.59 12.09
C ASP A 55 -13.91 13.17 13.52
N ALA A 56 -14.35 12.43 14.54
CA ALA A 56 -14.26 12.87 15.92
C ALA A 56 -12.81 12.88 16.40
N LYS A 57 -12.05 11.81 16.09
CA LYS A 57 -10.60 11.78 16.37
C LYS A 57 -9.83 12.82 15.56
N VAL A 58 -10.19 13.03 14.29
CA VAL A 58 -9.57 14.08 13.45
C VAL A 58 -9.74 15.45 14.10
N ARG A 59 -10.97 15.83 14.51
CA ARG A 59 -11.20 17.11 15.19
C ARG A 59 -10.44 17.21 16.51
N ALA A 60 -10.36 16.13 17.28
CA ALA A 60 -9.64 16.11 18.55
C ALA A 60 -8.13 16.38 18.34
N PHE A 61 -7.49 15.67 17.40
CA PHE A 61 -6.07 15.87 17.13
C PHE A 61 -5.78 17.22 16.45
N GLN A 62 -6.68 17.73 15.60
CA GLN A 62 -6.56 19.08 15.05
C GLN A 62 -6.53 20.14 16.16
N SER A 63 -7.47 20.05 17.12
CA SER A 63 -7.49 20.96 18.27
C SER A 63 -6.21 20.87 19.14
N VAL A 64 -5.62 19.68 19.29
CA VAL A 64 -4.33 19.53 19.97
C VAL A 64 -3.20 20.14 19.14
N ALA A 65 -3.14 19.90 17.83
CA ALA A 65 -2.12 20.46 16.94
C ALA A 65 -2.12 21.99 16.89
N GLU A 66 -3.30 22.61 17.08
CA GLU A 66 -3.48 24.07 17.19
C GLU A 66 -2.99 24.61 18.53
N ARG A 67 -3.35 23.95 19.64
CA ARG A 67 -2.92 24.36 20.99
C ARG A 67 -1.43 24.11 21.24
N GLU A 68 -0.87 23.11 20.57
CA GLU A 68 0.52 22.68 20.70
C GLU A 68 1.23 22.73 19.33
N PRO A 69 1.54 23.93 18.81
CA PRO A 69 2.08 24.09 17.45
C PRO A 69 3.47 23.47 17.26
N SER A 70 4.25 23.32 18.34
CA SER A 70 5.58 22.70 18.32
C SER A 70 5.56 21.19 18.59
N ASN A 71 4.41 20.59 18.94
CA ASN A 71 4.30 19.16 19.18
C ASN A 71 4.03 18.42 17.84
N PRO A 72 4.92 17.52 17.39
CA PRO A 72 4.72 16.74 16.17
C PRO A 72 3.66 15.65 16.33
N THR A 73 3.44 15.15 17.54
CA THR A 73 2.61 13.97 17.83
C THR A 73 1.19 14.07 17.24
N PRO A 74 0.39 15.11 17.49
CA PRO A 74 -0.95 15.19 16.92
C PRO A 74 -0.97 15.25 15.38
N ARG A 75 0.11 15.74 14.74
CA ARG A 75 0.25 15.75 13.28
C ARG A 75 0.57 14.35 12.76
N VAL A 76 1.39 13.57 13.47
CA VAL A 76 1.62 12.15 13.15
C VAL A 76 0.31 11.37 13.25
N GLU A 77 -0.45 11.54 14.33
CA GLU A 77 -1.73 10.83 14.51
C GLU A 77 -2.77 11.23 13.45
N LEU A 78 -2.81 12.49 13.03
CA LEU A 78 -3.63 12.90 11.88
C LEU A 78 -3.16 12.20 10.60
N GLY A 79 -1.86 12.17 10.34
CA GLY A 79 -1.28 11.43 9.22
C GLY A 79 -1.72 9.97 9.20
N ASN A 80 -1.64 9.28 10.34
CA ASN A 80 -2.07 7.89 10.53
C ASN A 80 -3.57 7.73 10.23
N LEU A 81 -4.43 8.57 10.81
CA LEU A 81 -5.88 8.49 10.59
C LEU A 81 -6.28 8.66 9.12
N TYR A 82 -5.65 9.61 8.42
CA TYR A 82 -5.88 9.79 6.99
C TYR A 82 -5.30 8.64 6.16
N PHE A 83 -4.13 8.13 6.54
CA PHE A 83 -3.51 6.97 5.88
C PHE A 83 -4.39 5.72 6.00
N ASP A 84 -4.85 5.40 7.21
CA ASP A 84 -5.72 4.26 7.49
C ASP A 84 -7.07 4.38 6.77
N ALA A 85 -7.53 5.61 6.51
CA ALA A 85 -8.72 5.91 5.71
C ALA A 85 -8.46 5.95 4.19
N GLU A 86 -7.26 5.55 3.75
CA GLU A 86 -6.81 5.59 2.34
C GLU A 86 -6.85 6.99 1.70
N ARG A 87 -6.86 8.04 2.53
CA ARG A 87 -6.82 9.47 2.15
C ARG A 87 -5.38 9.95 2.11
N TYR A 88 -4.64 9.47 1.12
CA TYR A 88 -3.20 9.60 1.08
C TYR A 88 -2.72 11.05 0.89
N GLU A 89 -3.44 11.87 0.12
CA GLU A 89 -3.14 13.30 -0.06
C GLU A 89 -3.17 14.06 1.27
N GLU A 90 -4.17 13.81 2.12
CA GLU A 90 -4.25 14.40 3.44
C GLU A 90 -3.18 13.85 4.39
N SER A 91 -2.88 12.55 4.30
CA SER A 91 -1.79 11.96 5.10
C SER A 91 -0.43 12.60 4.77
N ILE A 92 -0.16 12.89 3.48
CA ILE A 92 1.06 13.58 3.03
C ILE A 92 1.19 14.94 3.72
N LYS A 93 0.10 15.70 3.76
CA LYS A 93 0.10 17.01 4.43
C LYS A 93 0.51 16.86 5.89
N TRP A 94 -0.12 15.96 6.64
CA TRP A 94 0.08 15.87 8.08
C TRP A 94 1.43 15.25 8.47
N TYR A 95 1.88 14.21 7.78
CA TYR A 95 3.23 13.68 7.97
C TYR A 95 4.30 14.70 7.58
N GLY A 96 4.08 15.48 6.51
CA GLY A 96 4.97 16.56 6.11
C GLY A 96 5.11 17.65 7.19
N GLU A 97 3.99 18.07 7.80
CA GLU A 97 4.01 18.98 8.95
C GLU A 97 4.70 18.39 10.18
N ALA A 98 4.51 17.08 10.45
CA ALA A 98 5.21 16.40 11.54
C ALA A 98 6.73 16.39 11.34
N LEU A 99 7.21 16.09 10.11
CA LEU A 99 8.64 16.08 9.79
C LEU A 99 9.28 17.48 9.80
N LYS A 100 8.54 18.54 9.50
CA LYS A 100 9.04 19.92 9.69
C LYS A 100 9.40 20.20 11.15
N LEU A 101 8.63 19.63 12.09
CA LEU A 101 8.86 19.79 13.53
C LEU A 101 9.91 18.80 14.08
N ARG A 102 9.90 17.57 13.58
CA ARG A 102 10.87 16.52 13.93
C ARG A 102 11.42 15.87 12.65
N PRO A 103 12.49 16.42 12.07
CA PRO A 103 13.03 15.89 10.82
C PRO A 103 13.65 14.50 10.96
N ASN A 104 14.16 14.13 12.15
CA ASN A 104 14.86 12.86 12.36
C ASN A 104 13.92 11.73 12.81
N ASP A 105 12.75 11.60 12.17
CA ASP A 105 11.81 10.51 12.46
C ASP A 105 11.69 9.55 11.25
N ALA A 106 12.40 8.42 11.35
CA ALA A 106 12.47 7.42 10.28
C ALA A 106 11.10 6.78 9.98
N ASN A 107 10.27 6.58 11.01
CA ASN A 107 8.93 6.02 10.83
C ASN A 107 8.06 6.98 10.03
N VAL A 108 7.97 8.24 10.46
CA VAL A 108 7.15 9.25 9.77
C VAL A 108 7.65 9.52 8.36
N SER A 109 8.96 9.53 8.13
CA SER A 109 9.52 9.65 6.77
C SER A 109 9.17 8.43 5.91
N THR A 110 9.17 7.23 6.49
CA THR A 110 8.68 6.02 5.79
C THR A 110 7.20 6.14 5.44
N ASP A 111 6.35 6.49 6.40
CA ASP A 111 4.91 6.55 6.18
C ASP A 111 4.54 7.65 5.16
N LEU A 112 5.23 8.80 5.20
CA LEU A 112 5.12 9.84 4.15
C LEU A 112 5.53 9.30 2.78
N GLY A 113 6.62 8.53 2.70
CA GLY A 113 7.06 7.91 1.45
C GLY A 113 6.04 6.93 0.89
N VAL A 114 5.40 6.13 1.75
CA VAL A 114 4.32 5.23 1.36
C VAL A 114 3.11 6.00 0.84
N SER A 115 2.70 7.09 1.51
CA SER A 115 1.62 7.95 1.01
C SER A 115 1.94 8.58 -0.35
N TYR A 116 3.19 9.01 -0.58
CA TYR A 116 3.61 9.47 -1.90
C TYR A 116 3.49 8.37 -2.96
N PHE A 117 3.84 7.14 -2.63
CA PHE A 117 3.72 6.04 -3.58
C PHE A 117 2.26 5.76 -3.95
N TYR A 118 1.34 5.73 -2.98
CA TYR A 118 -0.09 5.53 -3.26
C TYR A 118 -0.73 6.68 -4.05
N THR A 119 -0.13 7.86 -4.03
CA THR A 119 -0.53 9.00 -4.88
C THR A 119 0.29 9.10 -6.18
N ASN A 120 0.90 7.99 -6.61
CA ASN A 120 1.66 7.85 -7.85
C ASN A 120 2.89 8.78 -7.96
N GLN A 121 3.47 9.18 -6.82
CA GLN A 121 4.65 10.04 -6.73
C GLN A 121 5.89 9.24 -6.31
N ALA A 122 6.26 8.24 -7.13
CA ALA A 122 7.33 7.28 -6.80
C ALA A 122 8.70 7.95 -6.48
N ASP A 123 9.07 9.02 -7.19
CA ASP A 123 10.34 9.71 -6.93
C ASP A 123 10.38 10.36 -5.54
N LYS A 124 9.28 11.00 -5.12
CA LYS A 124 9.16 11.56 -3.76
C LYS A 124 9.13 10.47 -2.70
N ALA A 125 8.53 9.32 -2.99
CA ALA A 125 8.58 8.17 -2.10
C ALA A 125 10.03 7.71 -1.86
N LEU A 126 10.83 7.59 -2.93
CA LEU A 126 12.24 7.21 -2.84
C LEU A 126 13.09 8.25 -2.10
N GLU A 127 12.82 9.54 -2.28
CA GLU A 127 13.47 10.62 -1.50
C GLU A 127 13.22 10.44 0.00
N GLN A 128 11.98 10.18 0.40
CA GLN A 128 11.63 9.95 1.80
C GLN A 128 12.21 8.66 2.37
N PHE A 129 12.25 7.57 1.58
CA PHE A 129 12.92 6.35 2.02
C PHE A 129 14.42 6.54 2.17
N THR A 130 15.05 7.31 1.28
CA THR A 130 16.47 7.69 1.41
C THR A 130 16.70 8.49 2.69
N HIS A 131 15.81 9.42 3.01
CA HIS A 131 15.88 10.20 4.25
C HIS A 131 15.71 9.32 5.50
N SER A 132 14.70 8.44 5.52
CA SER A 132 14.51 7.46 6.61
C SER A 132 15.74 6.58 6.81
N LEU A 133 16.31 6.02 5.73
CA LEU A 133 17.50 5.15 5.81
C LEU A 133 18.79 5.91 6.16
N LYS A 134 18.83 7.24 5.97
CA LYS A 134 19.91 8.09 6.50
C LYS A 134 19.83 8.22 8.02
N ILE A 135 18.62 8.22 8.58
CA ILE A 135 18.37 8.29 10.03
C ILE A 135 18.62 6.91 10.67
N ASP A 136 18.00 5.87 10.11
CA ASP A 136 18.18 4.47 10.52
C ASP A 136 18.43 3.57 9.29
N PRO A 137 19.71 3.25 9.00
CA PRO A 137 20.07 2.38 7.88
C PRO A 137 19.52 0.94 7.98
N ARG A 138 18.98 0.55 9.14
CA ARG A 138 18.45 -0.79 9.40
C ARG A 138 16.92 -0.80 9.47
N HIS A 139 16.26 0.30 9.12
CA HIS A 139 14.82 0.44 9.26
C HIS A 139 14.06 -0.54 8.34
N ALA A 140 13.56 -1.63 8.92
CA ALA A 140 13.05 -2.78 8.18
C ALA A 140 11.86 -2.44 7.27
N LYS A 141 10.90 -1.66 7.78
CA LYS A 141 9.73 -1.20 7.02
C LYS A 141 10.16 -0.36 5.81
N THR A 142 11.18 0.49 5.95
CA THR A 142 11.66 1.31 4.83
C THR A 142 12.32 0.47 3.75
N LEU A 143 13.18 -0.49 4.11
CA LEU A 143 13.83 -1.35 3.13
C LEU A 143 12.82 -2.21 2.37
N LEU A 144 11.78 -2.71 3.04
CA LEU A 144 10.69 -3.43 2.39
C LEU A 144 9.99 -2.55 1.35
N ASN A 145 9.54 -1.35 1.76
CA ASN A 145 8.83 -0.42 0.90
C ASN A 145 9.71 0.16 -0.22
N LEU A 146 11.00 0.36 0.03
CA LEU A 146 11.97 0.75 -0.99
C LEU A 146 12.00 -0.27 -2.11
N GLY A 147 12.06 -1.57 -1.79
CA GLY A 147 12.03 -2.60 -2.81
C GLY A 147 10.71 -2.64 -3.58
N VAL A 148 9.57 -2.45 -2.90
CA VAL A 148 8.25 -2.35 -3.53
C VAL A 148 8.19 -1.18 -4.52
N VAL A 149 8.62 0.01 -4.11
CA VAL A 149 8.57 1.20 -4.97
C VAL A 149 9.56 1.11 -6.12
N ARG A 150 10.76 0.55 -5.92
CA ARG A 150 11.70 0.28 -7.01
C ARG A 150 11.10 -0.68 -8.03
N ALA A 151 10.54 -1.81 -7.58
CA ALA A 151 9.97 -2.82 -8.47
C ALA A 151 8.75 -2.29 -9.25
N TYR A 152 7.77 -1.70 -8.57
CA TYR A 152 6.49 -1.39 -9.18
C TYR A 152 6.37 0.07 -9.62
N GLY A 153 6.96 1.00 -8.88
CA GLY A 153 6.95 2.43 -9.22
C GLY A 153 8.00 2.82 -10.26
N LYS A 154 9.17 2.17 -10.27
CA LYS A 154 10.27 2.48 -11.18
C LYS A 154 10.63 1.37 -12.17
N GLN A 155 10.05 0.17 -12.04
CA GLN A 155 10.43 -1.00 -12.82
C GLN A 155 11.93 -1.37 -12.67
N ASP A 156 12.54 -0.96 -11.56
CA ASP A 156 13.91 -1.27 -11.17
C ASP A 156 13.94 -2.55 -10.33
N LEU A 157 13.89 -3.68 -11.02
CA LEU A 157 13.90 -4.99 -10.36
C LEU A 157 15.22 -5.30 -9.67
N ALA A 158 16.34 -4.83 -10.22
CA ALA A 158 17.67 -5.04 -9.64
C ALA A 158 17.81 -4.29 -8.31
N GLY A 159 17.42 -3.01 -8.27
CA GLY A 159 17.43 -2.24 -7.03
C GLY A 159 16.38 -2.73 -6.03
N ALA A 160 15.27 -3.31 -6.48
CA ALA A 160 14.30 -3.95 -5.59
C ALA A 160 14.89 -5.19 -4.89
N GLU A 161 15.55 -6.05 -5.67
CA GLU A 161 16.23 -7.23 -5.14
C GLU A 161 17.32 -6.86 -4.13
N GLU A 162 18.10 -5.81 -4.41
CA GLU A 162 19.12 -5.29 -3.48
C GLU A 162 18.50 -4.90 -2.12
N ALA A 163 17.44 -4.08 -2.13
CA ALA A 163 16.78 -3.60 -0.91
C ALA A 163 16.20 -4.76 -0.07
N TRP A 164 15.55 -5.73 -0.72
CA TRP A 164 14.98 -6.89 -0.05
C TRP A 164 16.04 -7.85 0.48
N ARG A 165 17.15 -8.06 -0.25
CA ARG A 165 18.29 -8.85 0.26
C ARG A 165 18.95 -8.18 1.45
N GLN A 166 19.12 -6.86 1.42
CA GLN A 166 19.64 -6.09 2.55
C GLN A 166 18.74 -6.27 3.79
N LEU A 167 17.42 -6.13 3.64
CA LEU A 167 16.46 -6.37 4.72
C LEU A 167 16.60 -7.77 5.31
N ILE A 168 16.64 -8.80 4.46
CA ILE A 168 16.78 -10.20 4.90
C ILE A 168 18.10 -10.42 5.65
N ALA A 169 19.19 -9.79 5.23
CA ALA A 169 20.47 -9.90 5.92
C ALA A 169 20.46 -9.21 7.30
N LEU A 170 19.75 -8.09 7.43
CA LEU A 170 19.73 -7.29 8.65
C LEU A 170 18.76 -7.83 9.72
N ALA A 171 17.62 -8.38 9.30
CA ALA A 171 16.55 -8.82 10.19
C ALA A 171 15.89 -10.12 9.68
N PRO A 172 16.62 -11.25 9.57
CA PRO A 172 16.19 -12.45 8.86
C PRO A 172 14.89 -13.09 9.35
N ASP A 173 14.55 -12.87 10.63
CA ASP A 173 13.39 -13.46 11.31
C ASP A 173 12.18 -12.50 11.38
N SER A 174 12.30 -11.27 10.86
CA SER A 174 11.21 -10.28 10.91
C SER A 174 10.09 -10.61 9.92
N GLN A 175 8.89 -10.10 10.20
CA GLN A 175 7.75 -10.23 9.29
C GLN A 175 8.03 -9.56 7.93
N GLU A 176 8.72 -8.42 7.94
CA GLU A 176 9.16 -7.70 6.74
C GLU A 176 10.14 -8.55 5.93
N ALA A 177 11.10 -9.22 6.58
CA ALA A 177 12.02 -10.10 5.88
C ALA A 177 11.32 -11.32 5.26
N GLN A 178 10.31 -11.88 5.94
CA GLN A 178 9.47 -12.92 5.34
C GLN A 178 8.70 -12.41 4.11
N ALA A 179 8.18 -11.18 4.16
CA ALA A 179 7.54 -10.55 3.00
C ALA A 179 8.54 -10.32 1.85
N ALA A 180 9.76 -9.85 2.16
CA ALA A 180 10.83 -9.67 1.19
C ALA A 180 11.22 -10.97 0.50
N ARG A 181 11.29 -12.10 1.22
CA ARG A 181 11.53 -13.44 0.63
C ARG A 181 10.45 -13.81 -0.38
N ARG A 182 9.17 -13.64 0.00
CA ARG A 182 8.03 -13.91 -0.91
C ARG A 182 8.07 -13.03 -2.17
N ALA A 183 8.46 -11.77 -2.02
CA ALA A 183 8.60 -10.84 -3.14
C ALA A 183 9.73 -11.26 -4.08
N LEU A 184 10.89 -11.65 -3.55
CA LEU A 184 12.02 -12.18 -4.33
C LEU A 184 11.65 -13.47 -5.08
N ASP A 185 10.94 -14.39 -4.44
CA ASP A 185 10.54 -15.64 -5.08
C ASP A 185 9.56 -15.38 -6.23
N SER A 186 8.63 -14.44 -6.02
CA SER A 186 7.68 -14.00 -7.06
C SER A 186 8.40 -13.36 -8.26
N LEU A 187 9.44 -12.55 -8.04
CA LEU A 187 10.25 -11.99 -9.12
C LEU A 187 10.97 -13.07 -9.94
N LYS A 188 11.54 -14.09 -9.28
CA LYS A 188 12.22 -15.22 -9.95
C LYS A 188 11.26 -16.05 -10.77
N SER A 189 10.07 -16.34 -10.24
CA SER A 189 9.05 -17.11 -10.95
C SER A 189 8.51 -16.37 -12.17
N ALA A 190 8.40 -15.03 -12.11
CA ALA A 190 8.03 -14.21 -13.25
C ALA A 190 9.15 -14.08 -14.30
N HIS A 191 10.42 -14.21 -13.89
CA HIS A 191 11.59 -14.04 -14.75
C HIS A 191 12.67 -15.12 -14.51
N PRO A 192 12.43 -16.39 -14.90
CA PRO A 192 13.31 -17.51 -14.58
C PRO A 192 14.73 -17.42 -15.18
N GLY A 193 14.97 -16.49 -16.12
CA GLY A 193 16.27 -16.28 -16.79
C GLY A 193 17.20 -15.26 -16.13
N GLY A 194 16.80 -14.58 -15.05
CA GLY A 194 17.56 -13.45 -14.47
C GLY A 194 18.79 -13.82 -13.63
N THR A 195 19.02 -15.11 -13.34
CA THR A 195 20.12 -15.55 -12.47
C THR A 195 21.22 -16.26 -13.25
N ALA A 196 21.89 -15.55 -14.16
CA ALA A 196 23.23 -15.91 -14.60
C ALA A 196 23.92 -14.72 -15.28
N ALA A 197 24.52 -13.84 -14.50
CA ALA A 197 25.69 -13.12 -15.00
C ALA A 197 26.81 -14.16 -15.22
N ARG A 198 26.82 -14.81 -16.39
CA ARG A 198 28.04 -15.47 -16.89
C ARG A 198 29.10 -14.38 -17.01
N LYS A 199 30.16 -14.48 -16.20
CA LYS A 199 31.40 -13.78 -16.51
C LYS A 199 31.84 -14.21 -17.92
N PRO A 200 32.15 -13.29 -18.84
CA PRO A 200 32.80 -13.65 -20.09
C PRO A 200 34.29 -13.86 -19.79
N GLY A 201 34.76 -15.08 -19.97
CA GLY A 201 36.17 -15.44 -19.81
C GLY A 201 36.35 -16.92 -19.53
N ASP A 202 36.27 -17.73 -20.59
CA ASP A 202 37.02 -18.97 -20.82
C ASP A 202 37.12 -19.18 -22.35
#